data_AF-A0A7S0K725-F1
#
_entry.id   AF-A0A7S0K725-F1
#
_cell.length_a   1.000
_cell.length_b   1.000
_cell.length_c   1.000
_cell.angle_alpha   90.00
_cell.angle_beta   90.00
_cell.angle_gamma   90.00
#
_symmetry.space_group_name_H-M   'P 1'
#
loop_
_entity.id
_entity.type
_entity.pdbx_description
1 polymer ?
#
loop_
_entity_poly.entity_id
_entity_poly.type
_entity_poly.pdbx_seq_one_letter_code
_entity_poly.pdbx_strand_id
1 'polypeptide(L)'
;KTAGMAASPSAAPAAAFPKMQRKSPTEVRAMDFEPVDAKTREQSAAIVEGVKAGGEAALLDFATKFGDLKPGQKALLDKADLEAAWARVGTEVQELLTRVAGRIRAFAAAQRAALTDVDVP
;
A
#
# COMPACT_ATOMS: atom_id res chain seq x y z
N LYS A 1 65.72 -9.79 5.17
CA LYS A 1 65.48 -9.81 3.71
C LYS A 1 64.59 -11.02 3.45
N THR A 2 63.31 -10.95 3.11
CA THR A 2 62.41 -9.89 2.67
C THR A 2 61.01 -10.48 2.84
N ALA A 3 60.12 -9.72 3.47
CA ALA A 3 58.69 -9.98 3.44
C ALA A 3 58.14 -9.61 2.04
N GLY A 4 57.20 -10.38 1.52
CA GLY A 4 56.39 -10.05 0.35
C GLY A 4 54.98 -10.58 0.58
N MET A 5 54.14 -9.79 1.25
CA MET A 5 53.11 -8.93 0.63
C MET A 5 51.92 -9.75 0.14
N ALA A 6 50.98 -10.01 1.05
CA ALA A 6 49.62 -10.39 0.69
C ALA A 6 48.97 -9.23 -0.07
N ALA A 7 48.46 -9.50 -1.27
CA ALA A 7 47.70 -8.53 -2.04
C ALA A 7 46.39 -8.22 -1.30
N SER A 8 46.24 -6.99 -0.85
CA SER A 8 44.96 -6.45 -0.36
C SER A 8 43.92 -6.50 -1.48
N PRO A 9 42.66 -6.89 -1.19
CA PRO A 9 41.59 -6.75 -2.16
C PRO A 9 41.37 -5.25 -2.44
N SER A 10 41.52 -4.89 -3.71
CA SER A 10 41.23 -3.55 -4.24
C SER A 10 39.79 -3.18 -3.89
N ALA A 11 39.61 -2.18 -3.03
CA ALA A 11 38.31 -1.63 -2.72
C ALA A 11 37.70 -1.05 -4.00
N ALA A 12 36.52 -1.55 -4.39
CA ALA A 12 35.72 -0.93 -5.43
C ALA A 12 35.52 0.56 -5.08
N PRO A 13 35.65 1.50 -6.03
CA PRO A 13 35.49 2.91 -5.74
C PRO A 13 34.07 3.15 -5.19
N ALA A 14 33.99 3.77 -4.02
CA ALA A 14 32.72 4.17 -3.41
C ALA A 14 31.97 5.04 -4.43
N ALA A 15 30.76 4.61 -4.80
CA ALA A 15 29.91 5.37 -5.71
C ALA A 15 29.73 6.79 -5.15
N ALA A 16 30.23 7.80 -5.89
CA ALA A 16 30.09 9.19 -5.50
C ALA A 16 28.60 9.54 -5.48
N PHE A 17 28.03 9.74 -4.29
CA PHE A 17 26.66 10.23 -4.16
C PHE A 17 26.53 11.58 -4.89
N PRO A 18 25.49 11.79 -5.72
CA PRO A 18 25.30 13.06 -6.40
C PRO A 18 25.21 14.18 -5.37
N LYS A 19 25.99 15.26 -5.58
CA LYS A 19 25.93 16.45 -4.72
C LYS A 19 24.52 17.05 -4.77
N MET A 20 23.77 16.90 -3.68
CA MET A 20 22.46 17.54 -3.54
C MET A 20 22.64 19.05 -3.38
N GLN A 21 21.87 19.83 -4.14
CA GLN A 21 21.84 21.27 -3.99
C GLN A 21 21.04 21.65 -2.74
N ARG A 22 21.58 22.55 -1.92
CA ARG A 22 20.82 23.21 -0.87
C ARG A 22 19.92 24.25 -1.53
N LYS A 23 18.63 24.19 -1.23
CA LYS A 23 17.63 25.19 -1.62
C LYS A 23 16.98 25.75 -0.35
N SER A 24 16.84 27.07 -0.28
CA SER A 24 15.98 27.74 0.68
C SER A 24 14.49 27.49 0.34
N PRO A 25 13.57 27.64 1.29
CA PRO A 25 12.14 27.41 1.04
C PRO A 25 11.57 28.20 -0.15
N THR A 26 12.11 29.38 -0.44
CA THR A 26 11.71 30.23 -1.57
C THR A 26 12.24 29.73 -2.92
N GLU A 27 13.30 28.92 -2.94
CA GLU A 27 13.88 28.30 -4.14
C GLU A 27 13.23 26.93 -4.48
N VAL A 28 12.39 26.42 -3.57
CA VAL A 28 11.59 25.23 -3.80
C VAL A 28 10.34 25.65 -4.59
N ARG A 29 10.29 25.24 -5.86
CA ARG A 29 9.08 25.40 -6.67
C ARG A 29 7.96 24.63 -5.99
N ALA A 30 6.86 25.31 -5.68
CA ALA A 30 5.62 24.66 -5.28
C ALA A 30 5.21 23.72 -6.43
N MET A 31 5.19 22.42 -6.16
CA MET A 31 4.63 21.44 -7.08
C MET A 31 3.16 21.33 -6.70
N ASP A 32 2.31 22.00 -7.48
CA ASP A 32 0.88 21.76 -7.42
C ASP A 32 0.60 20.47 -8.20
N PHE A 33 0.46 19.37 -7.46
CA PHE A 33 0.18 18.07 -8.02
C PHE A 33 -1.31 17.79 -7.82
N GLU A 34 -2.10 18.01 -8.88
CA GLU A 34 -3.45 17.46 -8.91
C GLU A 34 -3.32 15.96 -9.26
N PRO A 35 -3.65 15.05 -8.34
CA PRO A 35 -3.37 13.62 -8.50
C PRO A 35 -4.24 12.95 -9.56
N VAL A 36 -5.37 13.58 -9.95
CA VAL A 36 -6.33 13.07 -10.92
C VAL A 36 -6.83 14.20 -11.81
N ASP A 37 -7.12 13.93 -13.08
CA ASP A 37 -7.66 14.96 -13.97
C ASP A 37 -9.11 15.33 -13.60
N ALA A 38 -9.55 16.51 -14.04
CA ALA A 38 -10.86 17.06 -13.70
C ALA A 38 -12.03 16.14 -14.12
N LYS A 39 -11.90 15.43 -15.25
CA LYS A 39 -12.93 14.53 -15.74
C LYS A 39 -13.04 13.29 -14.86
N THR A 40 -11.91 12.70 -14.45
CA THR A 40 -11.88 11.60 -13.49
C THR A 40 -12.55 11.99 -12.17
N ARG A 41 -12.26 13.21 -11.68
CA ARG A 41 -12.88 13.75 -10.46
C ARG A 41 -14.39 13.93 -10.61
N GLU A 42 -14.85 14.51 -11.72
CA GLU A 42 -16.27 14.72 -12.01
C GLU A 42 -17.03 13.38 -12.08
N GLN A 43 -16.47 12.39 -12.79
CA GLN A 43 -17.09 11.07 -12.93
C GLN A 43 -17.18 10.33 -11.59
N SER A 44 -16.13 10.42 -10.77
CA SER A 44 -16.11 9.82 -9.43
C SER A 44 -17.15 10.48 -8.51
N ALA A 45 -17.27 11.81 -8.56
CA ALA A 45 -18.27 12.54 -7.79
C ALA A 45 -19.70 12.13 -8.17
N ALA A 46 -19.99 11.92 -9.46
CA ALA A 46 -21.30 11.45 -9.91
C ALA A 46 -21.66 10.05 -9.35
N ILE A 47 -20.69 9.14 -9.25
CA ILE A 47 -20.91 7.81 -8.64
C ILE A 47 -21.23 7.95 -7.15
N VAL A 48 -20.45 8.76 -6.42
CA VAL A 48 -20.66 8.98 -4.97
C VAL A 48 -22.03 9.59 -4.71
N GLU A 49 -22.43 10.63 -5.45
CA GLU A 49 -23.75 11.23 -5.29
C GLU A 49 -24.88 10.26 -5.70
N GLY A 50 -24.64 9.42 -6.72
CA GLY A 50 -25.56 8.35 -7.09
C GLY A 50 -25.79 7.34 -5.97
N VAL A 51 -24.72 6.87 -5.32
CA VAL A 51 -24.80 5.95 -4.16
C VAL A 51 -25.44 6.64 -2.96
N LYS A 52 -25.14 7.91 -2.72
CA LYS A 52 -25.75 8.68 -1.62
C LYS A 52 -27.26 8.82 -1.79
N ALA A 53 -27.74 9.01 -3.02
CA ALA A 53 -29.16 9.11 -3.33
C ALA A 53 -29.88 7.74 -3.36
N GLY A 54 -29.22 6.71 -3.92
CA GLY A 54 -29.83 5.40 -4.17
C GLY A 54 -29.46 4.28 -3.21
N GLY A 55 -28.57 4.54 -2.24
CA GLY A 55 -28.14 3.59 -1.23
C GLY A 55 -27.50 2.33 -1.81
N GLU A 56 -27.80 1.19 -1.19
CA GLU A 56 -27.25 -0.12 -1.55
C GLU A 56 -27.61 -0.55 -2.98
N ALA A 57 -28.82 -0.26 -3.45
CA ALA A 57 -29.23 -0.62 -4.81
C ALA A 57 -28.33 0.05 -5.86
N ALA A 58 -28.10 1.37 -5.73
CA ALA A 58 -27.20 2.10 -6.62
C ALA A 58 -25.75 1.61 -6.52
N LEU A 59 -25.28 1.22 -5.32
CA LEU A 59 -23.96 0.63 -5.14
C LEU A 59 -23.82 -0.68 -5.93
N LEU A 60 -24.80 -1.58 -5.82
CA LEU A 60 -24.80 -2.87 -6.53
C LEU A 60 -24.89 -2.70 -8.05
N ASP A 61 -25.65 -1.70 -8.51
CA ASP A 61 -25.73 -1.35 -9.93
C ASP A 61 -24.38 -0.88 -10.47
N PHE A 62 -23.67 0.00 -9.74
CA PHE A 62 -22.33 0.43 -10.12
C PHE A 62 -21.31 -0.72 -10.08
N ALA A 63 -21.32 -1.54 -9.02
CA ALA A 63 -20.44 -2.71 -8.91
C ALA A 63 -20.66 -3.69 -10.07
N THR A 64 -21.91 -3.91 -10.48
CA THR A 64 -22.23 -4.75 -11.65
C THR A 64 -21.78 -4.09 -12.95
N LYS A 65 -22.04 -2.79 -13.12
CA LYS A 65 -21.65 -2.02 -14.31
C LYS A 65 -20.14 -2.00 -14.55
N PHE A 66 -19.35 -1.90 -13.48
CA PHE A 66 -17.88 -1.86 -13.57
C PHE A 66 -17.22 -3.25 -13.51
N GLY A 67 -18.00 -4.30 -13.26
CA GLY A 67 -17.53 -5.69 -13.30
C GLY A 67 -16.96 -6.21 -11.99
N ASP A 68 -17.13 -5.48 -10.89
CA ASP A 68 -16.75 -5.91 -9.54
C ASP A 68 -17.64 -7.08 -9.06
N LEU A 69 -18.90 -7.09 -9.50
CA LEU A 69 -19.86 -8.16 -9.24
C LEU A 69 -20.48 -8.67 -10.55
N LYS A 70 -20.71 -9.98 -10.64
CA LYS A 70 -21.60 -10.53 -11.67
C LYS A 70 -23.06 -10.23 -11.30
N PRO A 71 -23.98 -10.12 -12.27
CA PRO A 71 -25.41 -9.98 -11.99
C PRO A 71 -25.90 -11.09 -11.06
N GLY A 72 -26.51 -10.70 -9.93
CA GLY A 72 -27.02 -11.61 -8.90
C GLY A 72 -25.97 -12.26 -8.00
N GLN A 73 -24.69 -11.88 -8.13
CA GLN A 73 -23.64 -12.35 -7.21
C GLN A 73 -23.86 -11.79 -5.80
N LYS A 74 -23.62 -12.63 -4.79
CA LYS A 74 -23.64 -12.22 -3.38
C LYS A 74 -22.58 -11.14 -3.14
N ALA A 75 -23.00 -9.96 -2.69
CA ALA A 75 -22.11 -8.84 -2.40
C ALA A 75 -21.47 -8.94 -1.00
N LEU A 76 -22.20 -9.51 -0.03
CA LEU A 76 -21.72 -9.69 1.34
C LEU A 76 -21.37 -11.16 1.58
N LEU A 77 -20.07 -11.45 1.76
CA LEU A 77 -19.60 -12.79 2.10
C LEU A 77 -19.59 -13.01 3.61
N ASP A 78 -20.07 -14.15 4.06
CA ASP A 78 -20.02 -14.54 5.47
C ASP A 78 -18.78 -15.39 5.78
N LYS A 79 -18.63 -15.78 7.04
CA LYS A 79 -17.49 -16.58 7.48
C LYS A 79 -17.36 -17.90 6.73
N ALA A 80 -18.47 -18.58 6.44
CA ALA A 80 -18.45 -19.87 5.75
C ALA A 80 -18.02 -19.69 4.29
N ASP A 81 -18.47 -18.63 3.62
CA ASP A 81 -18.01 -18.28 2.28
C ASP A 81 -16.49 -18.08 2.23
N LEU A 82 -15.95 -17.38 3.23
CA LEU A 82 -14.51 -17.10 3.32
C LEU A 82 -13.69 -18.35 3.64
N GLU A 83 -14.17 -19.22 4.54
CA GLU A 83 -13.53 -20.51 4.83
C GLU A 83 -13.52 -21.43 3.61
N ALA A 84 -14.63 -21.48 2.86
CA ALA A 84 -14.71 -22.23 1.61
C ALA A 84 -13.76 -21.67 0.54
N ALA A 85 -13.62 -20.34 0.45
CA ALA A 85 -12.65 -19.70 -0.43
C ALA A 85 -11.21 -20.04 -0.03
N TRP A 86 -10.89 -19.97 1.27
CA TRP A 86 -9.58 -20.33 1.81
C TRP A 86 -9.21 -21.78 1.50
N ALA A 87 -10.15 -22.72 1.70
CA ALA A 87 -9.94 -24.14 1.43
C ALA A 87 -9.61 -24.45 -0.04
N ARG A 88 -9.99 -23.57 -0.97
CA ARG A 88 -9.68 -23.71 -2.42
C ARG A 88 -8.30 -23.16 -2.79
N VAL A 89 -7.66 -22.39 -1.91
CA VAL A 89 -6.32 -21.85 -2.14
C VAL A 89 -5.29 -22.96 -1.94
N GLY A 90 -4.31 -23.08 -2.83
CA GLY A 90 -3.23 -24.07 -2.70
C GLY A 90 -2.36 -23.83 -1.46
N THR A 91 -1.83 -24.91 -0.87
CA THR A 91 -1.08 -24.87 0.40
C THR A 91 0.08 -23.88 0.40
N GLU A 92 0.86 -23.81 -0.68
CA GLU A 92 1.98 -22.87 -0.80
C GLU A 92 1.52 -21.40 -0.65
N VAL A 93 0.41 -21.05 -1.30
CA VAL A 93 -0.17 -19.70 -1.21
C VAL A 93 -0.74 -19.46 0.18
N GLN A 94 -1.38 -20.45 0.79
CA GLN A 94 -1.88 -20.35 2.16
C GLN A 94 -0.75 -20.07 3.17
N GLU A 95 0.37 -20.79 3.05
CA GLU A 95 1.55 -20.62 3.90
C GLU A 95 2.16 -19.23 3.71
N LEU A 96 2.29 -18.77 2.46
CA LEU A 96 2.77 -17.43 2.15
C LEU A 96 1.88 -16.36 2.78
N LEU A 97 0.57 -16.42 2.57
CA LEU A 97 -0.40 -15.46 3.10
C LEU A 97 -0.37 -15.44 4.63
N THR A 98 -0.32 -16.61 5.27
CA THR A 98 -0.25 -16.74 6.74
C THR A 98 1.01 -16.09 7.29
N ARG A 99 2.18 -16.35 6.68
CA ARG A 99 3.45 -15.75 7.09
C ARG A 99 3.45 -14.23 6.92
N VAL A 100 2.95 -13.71 5.80
CA VAL A 100 2.87 -12.26 5.55
C VAL A 100 1.91 -11.59 6.52
N ALA A 101 0.72 -12.18 6.76
CA ALA A 101 -0.24 -11.68 7.74
C ALA A 101 0.38 -11.61 9.15
N GLY A 102 1.18 -12.61 9.54
CA GLY A 102 1.92 -12.61 10.80
C GLY A 102 2.89 -11.42 10.92
N ARG A 103 3.64 -11.11 9.86
CA ARG A 103 4.57 -9.96 9.83
C ARG A 103 3.83 -8.62 9.94
N ILE A 104 2.73 -8.45 9.21
CA ILE A 104 1.90 -7.24 9.28
C ILE A 104 1.36 -7.06 10.70
N ARG A 105 0.84 -8.13 11.31
CA ARG A 105 0.31 -8.09 12.68
C ARG A 105 1.38 -7.73 13.70
N ALA A 106 2.58 -8.31 13.61
CA ALA A 106 3.68 -8.01 14.51
C ALA A 106 4.10 -6.54 14.42
N PHE A 107 4.21 -5.99 13.21
CA PHE A 107 4.55 -4.59 13.00
C PHE A 107 3.45 -3.64 13.52
N ALA A 108 2.19 -3.91 13.20
CA ALA A 108 1.06 -3.11 13.69
C ALA A 108 0.97 -3.13 15.23
N ALA A 109 1.24 -4.27 15.87
CA ALA A 109 1.31 -4.37 17.32
C ALA A 109 2.45 -3.52 17.90
N ALA A 110 3.63 -3.51 17.26
CA ALA A 110 4.75 -2.67 17.66
C ALA A 110 4.44 -1.17 17.50
N GLN A 111 3.82 -0.76 16.39
CA GLN A 111 3.37 0.63 16.18
C GLN A 111 2.42 1.09 17.29
N ARG A 112 1.44 0.24 17.65
CA ARG A 112 0.52 0.55 18.74
C ARG A 112 1.22 0.64 20.08
N ALA A 113 2.17 -0.25 20.36
CA ALA A 113 2.93 -0.25 21.61
C ALA A 113 3.88 0.96 21.74
N ALA A 114 4.30 1.54 20.62
CA ALA A 114 5.15 2.73 20.59
C ALA A 114 4.41 4.04 20.88
N LEU A 115 3.07 4.03 20.98
CA LEU A 115 2.28 5.19 21.41
C LEU A 115 2.36 5.32 22.93
N THR A 116 3.43 5.94 23.41
CA THR A 116 3.62 6.32 24.82
C THR A 116 3.58 7.84 24.96
N ASP A 117 3.12 8.32 26.10
CA ASP A 117 3.16 9.75 26.41
C ASP A 117 4.62 10.25 26.45
N VAL A 118 4.81 11.51 26.04
CA VAL A 118 6.11 12.19 26.09
C VAL A 118 6.10 13.12 27.30
N ASP A 119 6.78 12.71 28.36
CA ASP A 119 7.04 13.57 29.51
C ASP A 119 8.25 14.47 29.22
N VAL A 120 8.07 15.77 29.41
CA VAL A 120 9.13 16.78 29.30
C VAL A 120 9.37 17.37 30.70
N PRO A 121 10.63 17.46 31.17
CA PRO A 121 10.97 18.08 32.46
C PRO A 121 10.55 19.53 32.60
#